data_AF-A0A5D0TR66-F1
#
_entry.id   AF-A0A5D0TR66-F1
#
_cell.length_a   1.000
_cell.length_b   1.000
_cell.length_c   1.000
_cell.angle_alpha   90.00
_cell.angle_beta   90.00
_cell.angle_gamma   90.00
#
_symmetry.space_group_name_H-M   'P 1'
#
loop_
_entity.id
_entity.type
_entity.pdbx_description
1 polymer ?
#
loop_
_entity_poly.entity_id
_entity_poly.type
_entity_poly.pdbx_seq_one_letter_code
_entity_poly.pdbx_strand_id
1 'polypeptide(L)'
;MDRAPGLSVRLKLTLSYAGLVMLAGGLLLVTVWVFLLRYVPEVIDNPQLPGPNRSSLPVPGWFVPNRSDLLRAFGPRAAAVLAFLLIFGVLGGWILAGRMLAPLARITNATRVAADGSLSHRIRMEGRKDEFRELSDAFDSMLAQLEANVAEQQRFAANASHELRTPLAISRTLLDVARNDPTHDPGELIERLRAVN
;
A
#
# COMPACT_ATOMS: atom_id res chain seq x y z
N MET A 1 -16.11 12.39 -0.46
CA MET A 1 -16.27 11.14 0.32
C MET A 1 -15.15 11.11 1.35
N ASP A 2 -15.40 11.66 2.53
CA ASP A 2 -14.40 11.76 3.58
C ASP A 2 -14.28 10.40 4.28
N ARG A 3 -13.17 9.70 4.04
CA ARG A 3 -12.85 8.47 4.75
C ARG A 3 -12.60 8.82 6.22
N ALA A 4 -13.33 8.18 7.13
CA ALA A 4 -13.04 8.22 8.56
C ALA A 4 -11.54 7.87 8.79
N PRO A 5 -10.83 8.59 9.67
CA PRO A 5 -9.40 8.40 9.87
C PRO A 5 -9.15 7.06 10.57
N GLY A 6 -9.11 5.98 9.80
CA GLY A 6 -8.63 4.69 10.26
C GLY A 6 -7.13 4.73 10.50
N LEU A 7 -6.66 3.90 11.45
CA LEU A 7 -5.24 3.71 11.71
C LEU A 7 -4.46 3.49 10.40
N SER A 8 -3.41 4.28 10.17
CA SER A 8 -2.62 4.20 8.93
C SER A 8 -2.12 2.76 8.71
N VAL A 9 -2.12 2.30 7.45
CA VAL A 9 -1.63 0.95 7.10
C VAL A 9 -0.19 0.74 7.58
N ARG A 10 0.64 1.80 7.55
CA ARG A 10 2.00 1.79 8.11
C ARG A 10 2.02 1.46 9.60
N LEU A 11 1.13 2.06 10.38
CA LEU A 11 1.04 1.81 11.82
C LEU A 11 0.55 0.40 12.10
N LYS A 12 -0.45 -0.10 11.35
CA LYS A 12 -0.91 -1.50 11.47
C LYS A 12 0.20 -2.51 11.20
N LEU A 13 0.97 -2.32 10.13
CA LEU A 13 2.12 -3.17 9.77
C LEU A 13 3.24 -3.10 10.81
N THR A 14 3.54 -1.91 11.33
CA THR A 14 4.56 -1.73 12.36
C THR A 14 4.16 -2.45 13.65
N LEU A 15 2.90 -2.29 14.07
CA LEU A 15 2.34 -2.96 15.24
C LEU A 15 2.32 -4.48 15.08
N SER A 16 1.94 -5.00 13.91
CA SER A 16 1.93 -6.45 13.68
C SER A 16 3.34 -7.04 13.70
N TYR A 17 4.31 -6.39 13.06
CA TYR A 17 5.69 -6.84 13.06
C TYR A 17 6.33 -6.76 14.46
N ALA A 18 6.18 -5.63 15.16
CA ALA A 18 6.67 -5.48 16.53
C ALA A 18 6.00 -6.49 17.48
N GLY A 19 4.70 -6.72 17.34
CA GLY A 19 3.96 -7.73 18.08
C GLY A 19 4.49 -9.15 17.85
N LEU A 20 4.76 -9.51 16.59
CA LEU A 20 5.31 -10.82 16.24
C LEU A 20 6.72 -11.03 16.85
N VAL A 21 7.60 -10.02 16.73
CA VAL A 21 8.94 -10.06 17.33
C VAL A 21 8.88 -10.21 18.85
N MET A 22 7.99 -9.46 19.50
CA MET A 22 7.78 -9.54 20.95
C MET A 22 7.21 -10.89 21.39
N LEU A 23 6.27 -11.45 20.63
CA LEU A 23 5.71 -12.78 20.91
C LEU A 23 6.79 -13.85 20.78
N ALA A 24 7.53 -13.86 19.68
CA ALA A 24 8.60 -14.83 19.45
C ALA A 24 9.71 -14.72 20.52
N GLY A 25 10.16 -13.50 20.82
CA GLY A 25 11.19 -13.26 21.85
C GLY A 25 10.71 -13.61 23.25
N GLY A 26 9.48 -13.23 23.59
CA GLY A 26 8.85 -13.57 24.88
C GLY A 26 8.68 -15.07 25.06
N LEU A 27 8.20 -15.78 24.03
CA LEU A 27 8.04 -17.23 24.07
C LEU A 27 9.38 -17.94 24.25
N LEU A 28 10.41 -17.51 23.53
CA LEU A 28 11.77 -18.05 23.69
C LEU A 28 12.31 -17.82 25.10
N LEU A 29 12.16 -16.61 25.65
CA LEU A 29 12.59 -16.30 27.02
C LEU A 29 11.82 -17.11 28.06
N VAL A 30 10.52 -17.31 27.88
CA VAL A 30 9.69 -18.18 28.74
C VAL A 30 10.15 -19.64 28.64
N THR A 31 10.46 -20.15 27.45
CA THR A 31 10.99 -21.51 27.29
C THR A 31 12.32 -21.68 28.02
N VAL A 32 13.27 -20.75 27.84
CA VAL A 32 14.55 -20.77 28.55
C VAL A 32 14.33 -20.67 30.06
N TRP A 33 13.42 -19.81 30.50
CA TRP A 33 13.06 -19.64 31.90
C TRP A 33 12.54 -20.94 32.54
N VAL A 34 11.55 -21.57 31.92
CA VAL A 34 10.96 -22.85 32.38
C VAL A 34 12.00 -23.96 32.37
N PHE A 35 12.84 -24.01 31.33
CA PHE A 35 13.92 -24.99 31.24
C PHE A 35 14.92 -24.83 32.39
N LEU A 36 15.38 -23.61 32.68
CA LEU A 36 16.30 -23.35 33.79
C LEU A 36 15.70 -23.76 35.14
N LEU A 37 14.44 -23.43 35.40
CA LEU A 37 13.77 -23.82 36.65
C LEU A 37 13.52 -25.32 36.78
N ARG A 38 13.43 -26.05 35.66
CA ARG A 38 13.24 -27.51 35.66
C ARG A 38 14.48 -28.26 36.17
N TYR A 39 15.68 -27.75 35.88
CA TYR A 39 16.94 -28.40 36.27
C TYR A 39 17.47 -27.95 37.63
N VAL A 40 16.91 -26.87 38.18
CA VAL A 40 17.38 -26.27 39.43
C VAL A 40 16.42 -26.62 40.59
N PRO A 41 16.86 -27.45 41.55
CA PRO A 41 16.06 -27.80 42.72
C PRO A 41 15.83 -26.57 43.62
N GLU A 42 14.67 -26.53 44.28
CA GLU A 42 14.25 -25.43 45.16
C GLU A 42 14.93 -25.50 46.55
N VAL A 43 15.33 -26.71 46.96
CA VAL A 43 15.97 -27.02 48.25
C VAL A 43 17.01 -28.12 48.02
N ILE A 44 18.22 -27.95 48.55
CA ILE A 44 19.24 -29.01 48.59
C ILE A 44 18.99 -29.84 49.86
N ASP A 45 18.38 -31.02 49.74
CA ASP A 45 18.35 -31.98 50.85
C ASP A 45 19.73 -32.66 50.93
N ASN A 46 20.53 -32.35 51.95
CA ASN A 46 21.79 -33.05 52.21
C ASN A 46 21.55 -34.20 53.19
N PRO A 47 21.54 -35.47 52.75
CA PRO A 47 21.26 -36.62 53.61
C PRO A 47 22.35 -36.91 54.65
N GLN A 48 23.51 -36.23 54.62
CA GLN A 48 24.65 -36.50 55.52
C GLN A 48 24.66 -35.66 56.80
N LEU A 49 23.68 -34.77 57.03
CA LEU A 49 23.60 -33.91 58.23
C LEU A 49 22.38 -34.32 59.10
N PRO A 50 22.59 -34.90 60.30
CA PRO A 50 21.51 -35.19 61.23
C PRO A 50 21.04 -33.91 61.93
N GLY A 51 19.77 -33.52 61.76
CA GLY A 51 19.13 -32.44 62.54
C GLY A 51 18.00 -31.68 61.82
N PRO A 52 17.17 -30.92 62.56
CA PRO A 52 16.04 -30.15 62.01
C PRO A 52 16.42 -28.81 61.36
N ASN A 53 17.64 -28.28 61.56
CA ASN A 53 18.12 -27.03 60.96
C ASN A 53 19.01 -27.31 59.73
N ARG A 54 18.39 -27.74 58.62
CA ARG A 54 19.06 -28.26 57.42
C ARG A 54 19.55 -27.22 56.39
N SER A 55 19.38 -25.91 56.63
CA SER A 55 19.23 -24.97 55.50
C SER A 55 20.34 -23.94 55.21
N SER A 56 21.57 -23.98 55.76
CA SER A 56 22.50 -22.84 55.48
C SER A 56 24.01 -23.00 55.63
N LEU A 57 24.60 -24.20 55.57
CA LEU A 57 26.07 -24.29 55.55
C LEU A 57 26.61 -24.37 54.11
N PRO A 58 27.41 -23.39 53.64
CA PRO A 58 28.05 -23.46 52.34
C PRO A 58 29.13 -24.54 52.37
N VAL A 59 28.86 -25.69 51.73
CA VAL A 59 29.84 -26.76 51.53
C VAL A 59 30.79 -26.32 50.41
N PRO A 60 32.12 -26.25 50.64
CA PRO A 60 33.06 -25.83 49.60
C PRO A 60 33.02 -26.82 48.42
N GLY A 61 32.62 -26.35 47.24
CA GLY A 61 32.81 -27.07 45.96
C GLY A 61 31.56 -27.46 45.17
N TRP A 62 30.35 -27.36 45.72
CA TRP A 62 29.10 -27.70 45.00
C TRP A 62 28.15 -26.50 44.95
N PHE A 63 28.44 -25.52 44.09
CA PHE A 63 27.52 -24.39 43.86
C PHE A 63 26.39 -24.86 42.94
N VAL A 64 25.27 -25.31 43.52
CA VAL A 64 24.02 -25.50 42.79
C VAL A 64 23.26 -24.17 42.86
N PRO A 65 23.09 -23.43 41.74
CA PRO A 65 22.39 -22.15 41.76
C PRO A 65 20.97 -22.32 42.33
N ASN A 66 20.50 -21.44 43.21
CA ASN A 66 19.12 -21.46 43.70
C ASN A 66 18.17 -20.74 42.70
N ARG A 67 16.88 -21.07 42.71
CA ARG A 67 15.85 -20.41 41.87
C ARG A 67 15.81 -18.89 42.08
N SER A 68 16.04 -18.42 43.30
CA SER A 68 16.12 -16.98 43.63
C SER A 68 17.32 -16.28 42.99
N ASP A 69 18.46 -16.97 42.88
CA ASP A 69 19.66 -16.45 42.22
C ASP A 69 19.46 -16.38 40.70
N LEU A 70 18.77 -17.37 40.14
CA LEU A 70 18.39 -17.37 38.72
C LEU A 70 17.41 -16.23 38.40
N LEU A 71 16.41 -15.95 39.24
CA LEU A 71 15.50 -14.81 39.08
C LEU A 71 16.26 -13.48 39.05
N ARG A 72 17.16 -13.27 40.00
CA ARG A 72 17.95 -12.03 40.11
C ARG A 72 18.93 -11.87 38.96
N ALA A 73 19.51 -12.95 38.47
CA ALA A 73 20.42 -12.92 37.33
C ALA A 73 19.66 -12.77 35.99
N PHE A 74 18.60 -13.53 35.76
CA PHE A 74 17.94 -13.60 34.47
C PHE A 74 16.93 -12.48 34.25
N GLY A 75 16.17 -12.08 35.27
CA GLY A 75 15.10 -11.09 35.17
C GLY A 75 15.54 -9.77 34.51
N PRO A 76 16.60 -9.10 35.01
CA PRO A 76 17.10 -7.86 34.41
C PRO A 76 17.58 -8.05 32.97
N ARG A 77 18.21 -9.19 32.67
CA ARG A 77 18.71 -9.51 31.32
C ARG A 77 17.55 -9.76 30.34
N ALA A 78 16.55 -10.52 30.76
CA ALA A 78 15.35 -10.78 29.98
C ALA A 78 14.58 -9.47 29.72
N ALA A 79 14.43 -8.60 30.73
CA ALA A 79 13.81 -7.29 30.57
C ALA A 79 14.59 -6.40 29.58
N ALA A 80 15.92 -6.36 29.68
CA ALA A 80 16.77 -5.62 28.75
C ALA A 80 16.62 -6.14 27.30
N VAL A 81 16.60 -7.47 27.11
CA VAL A 81 16.38 -8.09 25.79
C VAL A 81 14.99 -7.77 25.24
N LEU A 82 13.93 -7.85 26.06
CA LEU A 82 12.57 -7.49 25.64
C LEU A 82 12.46 -6.00 25.27
N ALA A 83 13.05 -5.11 26.07
CA ALA A 83 13.08 -3.68 25.76
C ALA A 83 13.82 -3.41 24.44
N PHE A 84 14.95 -4.07 24.22
CA PHE A 84 15.69 -3.99 22.96
C PHE A 84 14.87 -4.50 21.77
N LEU A 85 14.25 -5.67 21.89
CA LEU A 85 13.40 -6.26 20.84
C LEU A 85 12.20 -5.38 20.53
N LEU A 86 11.60 -4.73 21.52
CA LEU A 86 10.50 -3.80 21.33
C LEU A 86 10.94 -2.59 20.51
N ILE A 87 12.04 -1.94 20.90
CA ILE A 87 12.58 -0.77 20.18
C ILE A 87 12.95 -1.16 18.76
N PHE A 88 13.67 -2.28 18.59
CA PHE A 88 14.09 -2.75 17.28
C PHE A 88 12.91 -3.18 16.40
N GLY A 89 11.92 -3.86 16.97
CA GLY A 89 10.70 -4.27 16.28
C GLY A 89 9.88 -3.07 15.80
N VAL A 90 9.68 -2.05 16.64
CA VAL A 90 8.97 -0.83 16.26
C VAL A 90 9.75 -0.06 15.19
N LEU A 91 11.05 0.16 15.39
CA LEU A 91 11.87 0.93 14.45
C LEU A 91 12.01 0.21 13.10
N GLY A 92 12.32 -1.09 13.13
CA GLY A 92 12.42 -1.94 11.94
C GLY A 92 11.10 -2.04 11.21
N GLY A 93 9.99 -2.25 11.94
CA GLY A 93 8.64 -2.28 11.37
C GLY A 93 8.26 -0.96 10.70
N TRP A 94 8.61 0.17 11.30
CA TRP A 94 8.32 1.50 10.74
C TRP A 94 9.07 1.77 9.44
N ILE A 95 10.37 1.42 9.40
CA ILE A 95 11.22 1.57 8.22
C ILE A 95 10.74 0.63 7.11
N LEU A 96 10.50 -0.65 7.42
CA LEU A 96 10.06 -1.65 6.46
C LEU A 96 8.69 -1.29 5.87
N ALA A 97 7.71 -0.93 6.71
CA ALA A 97 6.40 -0.49 6.26
C ALA A 97 6.49 0.77 5.38
N GLY A 98 7.35 1.72 5.74
CA GLY A 98 7.60 2.90 4.89
C GLY A 98 8.15 2.53 3.51
N ARG A 99 9.11 1.61 3.47
CA ARG A 99 9.76 1.19 2.22
C ARG A 99 8.83 0.36 1.32
N MET A 100 8.00 -0.50 1.91
CA MET A 100 7.02 -1.31 1.17
C MET A 100 5.85 -0.47 0.62
N LEU A 101 5.42 0.57 1.34
CA LEU A 101 4.31 1.43 0.90
C LEU A 101 4.74 2.59 -0.02
N ALA A 102 6.04 2.90 -0.09
CA ALA A 102 6.53 4.02 -0.90
C ALA A 102 6.17 3.90 -2.41
N PRO A 103 6.32 2.73 -3.08
CA PRO A 103 5.89 2.57 -4.47
C PRO A 103 4.37 2.80 -4.66
N LEU A 104 3.56 2.30 -3.72
CA LEU A 104 2.11 2.45 -3.78
C LEU A 104 1.66 3.93 -3.72
N ALA A 105 2.35 4.74 -2.92
CA ALA A 105 2.11 6.18 -2.88
C ALA A 105 2.43 6.87 -4.22
N ARG A 106 3.50 6.42 -4.92
CA ARG A 106 3.85 6.95 -6.26
C ARG A 106 2.79 6.61 -7.30
N ILE A 107 2.34 5.35 -7.33
CA ILE A 107 1.26 4.90 -8.23
C ILE A 107 -0.02 5.69 -7.95
N THR A 108 -0.39 5.84 -6.67
CA THR A 108 -1.58 6.61 -6.27
C THR A 108 -1.50 8.07 -6.74
N ASN A 109 -0.33 8.70 -6.63
CA ASN A 109 -0.13 10.07 -7.09
C ASN A 109 -0.26 10.18 -8.62
N ALA A 110 0.32 9.24 -9.37
CA ALA A 110 0.22 9.22 -10.82
C ALA A 110 -1.23 9.00 -11.29
N THR A 111 -2.00 8.15 -10.61
CA THR A 111 -3.43 7.99 -10.88
C THR A 111 -4.20 9.29 -10.64
N ARG A 112 -3.83 10.07 -9.62
CA ARG A 112 -4.45 11.36 -9.34
C ARG A 112 -4.18 12.38 -10.46
N VAL A 113 -2.95 12.44 -10.94
CA VAL A 113 -2.56 13.29 -12.07
C VAL A 113 -3.28 12.88 -13.36
N ALA A 114 -3.44 11.58 -13.60
CA ALA A 114 -4.21 11.09 -14.74
C ALA A 114 -5.71 11.42 -14.65
N ALA A 115 -6.28 11.37 -13.44
CA ALA A 115 -7.68 11.74 -13.19
C ALA A 115 -7.95 13.23 -13.46
N ASP A 116 -6.96 14.10 -13.28
CA ASP A 116 -7.05 15.54 -13.57
C ASP A 116 -6.93 15.86 -15.08
N GLY A 117 -6.93 14.84 -15.96
CA GLY A 117 -7.00 14.97 -17.41
C GLY A 117 -5.67 14.83 -18.14
N SER A 118 -4.55 14.63 -17.42
CA SER A 118 -3.24 14.39 -18.05
C SER A 118 -3.04 12.89 -18.35
N LEU A 119 -3.70 12.40 -19.39
CA LEU A 119 -3.60 11.00 -19.83
C LEU A 119 -2.23 10.63 -20.42
N SER A 120 -1.42 11.63 -20.78
CA SER A 120 -0.04 11.45 -21.26
C SER A 120 0.94 11.16 -20.12
N HIS A 121 0.55 11.34 -18.86
CA HIS A 121 1.41 11.04 -17.73
C HIS A 121 1.51 9.53 -17.54
N ARG A 122 2.73 9.00 -17.61
CA ARG A 122 3.03 7.58 -17.42
C ARG A 122 3.81 7.40 -16.12
N ILE A 123 3.52 6.33 -15.40
CA ILE A 123 4.19 5.99 -14.14
C ILE A 123 5.66 5.69 -14.40
N ARG A 124 5.98 4.94 -15.47
CA ARG A 124 7.35 4.55 -15.87
C ARG A 124 8.22 4.16 -14.68
N MET A 125 7.74 3.21 -13.88
CA MET A 125 8.48 2.77 -12.70
C MET A 125 9.80 2.10 -13.09
N GLU A 126 10.91 2.78 -12.79
CA GLU A 126 12.26 2.25 -12.96
C GLU A 126 12.61 1.30 -11.81
N GLY A 127 13.18 0.13 -12.12
CA GLY A 127 13.66 -0.81 -11.11
C GLY A 127 13.45 -2.28 -11.44
N ARG A 128 13.60 -3.11 -10.41
CA ARG A 128 13.48 -4.58 -10.48
C ARG A 128 12.07 -4.99 -10.91
N LYS A 129 11.96 -6.13 -11.61
CA LYS A 129 10.68 -6.75 -11.96
C LYS A 129 10.06 -7.35 -10.70
N ASP A 130 9.24 -6.55 -10.03
CA ASP A 130 8.44 -6.93 -8.88
C ASP A 130 6.95 -6.67 -9.15
N GLU A 131 6.09 -7.03 -8.20
CA GLU A 131 4.64 -6.90 -8.29
C GLU A 131 4.20 -5.43 -8.44
N PHE A 132 4.99 -4.48 -7.95
CA PHE A 132 4.70 -3.05 -8.10
C PHE A 132 4.98 -2.55 -9.51
N ARG A 133 6.03 -3.07 -10.16
CA ARG A 133 6.29 -2.79 -11.58
C ARG A 133 5.21 -3.38 -12.46
N GLU A 134 4.79 -4.62 -12.23
CA GLU A 134 3.69 -5.24 -12.99
C GLU A 134 2.39 -4.43 -12.88
N LEU A 135 2.05 -3.98 -11.67
CA LEU A 135 0.91 -3.08 -11.46
C LEU A 135 1.04 -1.75 -12.21
N SER A 136 2.25 -1.18 -12.23
CA SER A 136 2.52 0.08 -12.93
C SER A 136 2.40 -0.09 -14.45
N ASP A 137 2.93 -1.18 -15.00
CA ASP A 137 2.86 -1.50 -16.42
C ASP A 137 1.40 -1.72 -16.86
N ALA A 138 0.60 -2.41 -16.04
CA ALA A 138 -0.84 -2.58 -16.28
C ALA A 138 -1.59 -1.23 -16.29
N PHE A 139 -1.26 -0.33 -15.37
CA PHE A 139 -1.87 1.01 -15.32
C PHE A 139 -1.47 1.87 -16.53
N ASP A 140 -0.19 1.84 -16.92
CA ASP A 140 0.30 2.55 -18.11
C ASP A 140 -0.37 2.02 -19.39
N SER A 141 -0.61 0.71 -19.49
CA SER A 141 -1.37 0.11 -20.60
C SER A 141 -2.83 0.57 -20.63
N MET A 142 -3.49 0.64 -19.47
CA MET A 142 -4.86 1.15 -19.37
C MET A 142 -4.95 2.60 -19.83
N LEU A 143 -4.01 3.45 -19.41
CA LEU A 143 -3.97 4.85 -19.84
C LEU A 143 -3.73 4.98 -21.35
N ALA A 144 -2.87 4.15 -21.93
CA ALA A 144 -2.63 4.15 -23.38
C ALA A 144 -3.90 3.80 -24.17
N GLN A 145 -4.67 2.82 -23.70
CA GLN A 145 -5.94 2.45 -24.32
C GLN A 145 -6.97 3.60 -24.22
N LEU A 146 -7.05 4.25 -23.06
CA LEU A 146 -7.97 5.37 -22.87
C LEU A 146 -7.61 6.56 -23.77
N GLU A 147 -6.33 6.89 -23.88
CA GLU A 147 -5.81 7.96 -24.74
C GLU A 147 -6.13 7.70 -26.22
N ALA A 148 -5.96 6.45 -26.68
CA ALA A 148 -6.32 6.05 -28.04
C ALA A 148 -7.84 6.23 -28.31
N ASN A 149 -8.70 5.79 -27.39
CA ASN A 149 -10.15 5.91 -27.53
C ASN A 149 -10.61 7.39 -27.54
N VAL A 150 -10.03 8.23 -26.69
CA VAL A 150 -10.34 9.67 -26.67
C VAL A 150 -9.89 10.35 -27.97
N ALA A 151 -8.71 9.99 -28.49
CA ALA A 151 -8.21 10.51 -29.76
C ALA A 151 -9.10 10.13 -30.94
N GLU A 152 -9.62 8.89 -30.98
CA GLU A 152 -10.57 8.47 -32.00
C GLU A 152 -11.89 9.24 -31.91
N GLN A 153 -12.45 9.43 -30.71
CA GLN A 153 -13.67 10.21 -30.52
C GLN A 153 -13.50 11.66 -30.98
N GLN A 154 -12.36 12.29 -30.68
CA GLN A 154 -12.07 13.66 -31.14
C GLN A 154 -11.97 13.74 -32.66
N ARG A 155 -11.30 12.78 -33.31
CA ARG A 155 -11.23 12.73 -34.78
C ARG A 155 -12.60 12.51 -35.40
N PHE A 156 -13.43 11.64 -34.84
CA PHE A 156 -14.79 11.42 -35.30
C PHE A 156 -15.64 12.69 -35.16
N ALA A 157 -15.60 13.36 -34.00
CA ALA A 157 -16.34 14.60 -33.78
C ALA A 157 -15.88 15.73 -34.71
N ALA A 158 -14.57 15.83 -34.96
CA ALA A 158 -14.02 16.79 -35.91
C ALA A 158 -14.50 16.50 -37.34
N ASN A 159 -14.41 15.26 -37.79
CA ASN A 159 -14.87 14.85 -39.12
C ASN A 159 -16.38 15.06 -39.27
N ALA A 160 -17.19 14.65 -38.31
CA ALA A 160 -18.63 14.88 -38.33
C ALA A 160 -18.97 16.38 -38.38
N SER A 161 -18.25 17.22 -37.63
CA SER A 161 -18.41 18.68 -37.69
C SER A 161 -18.08 19.25 -39.07
N HIS A 162 -17.05 18.70 -39.74
CA HIS A 162 -16.69 19.09 -41.10
C HIS A 162 -17.72 18.63 -42.14
N GLU A 163 -18.19 17.39 -42.03
CA GLU A 163 -19.20 16.85 -42.95
C GLU A 163 -20.54 17.53 -42.80
N LEU A 164 -20.92 17.99 -41.60
CA LEU A 164 -22.17 18.73 -41.37
C LEU A 164 -22.08 20.22 -41.74
N ARG A 165 -20.89 20.84 -41.64
CA ARG A 165 -20.72 22.27 -41.99
C ARG A 165 -20.99 22.53 -43.47
N THR A 166 -20.59 21.60 -44.34
CA THR A 166 -20.75 21.71 -45.80
C THR A 166 -22.23 21.77 -46.25
N PRO A 167 -23.10 20.79 -45.93
CA PRO A 167 -24.52 20.83 -46.32
C PRO A 167 -25.26 21.99 -45.66
N LEU A 168 -24.87 22.39 -44.45
CA LEU A 168 -25.49 23.51 -43.74
C LEU A 168 -25.11 24.86 -44.37
N ALA A 169 -23.88 25.01 -44.86
CA ALA A 169 -23.46 26.16 -45.65
C ALA A 169 -24.22 26.22 -46.99
N ILE A 170 -24.33 25.08 -47.70
CA ILE A 170 -25.08 24.99 -48.97
C ILE A 170 -26.56 25.37 -48.76
N SER A 171 -27.21 24.80 -47.73
CA SER A 171 -28.60 25.13 -47.38
C SER A 171 -28.77 26.62 -47.09
N ARG A 172 -27.80 27.24 -46.41
CA ARG A 172 -27.83 28.67 -46.10
C ARG A 172 -27.63 29.54 -47.34
N THR A 173 -26.73 29.17 -48.24
CA THR A 173 -26.55 29.87 -49.52
C THR A 173 -27.81 29.79 -50.38
N LEU A 174 -28.47 28.63 -50.45
CA LEU A 174 -29.75 28.47 -51.17
C LEU A 174 -30.85 29.36 -50.58
N LEU A 175 -30.94 29.43 -49.24
CA LEU A 175 -31.88 30.33 -48.56
C LEU A 175 -31.57 31.82 -48.80
N ASP A 176 -30.30 32.22 -48.82
CA ASP A 176 -29.89 33.60 -49.10
C ASP A 176 -30.19 34.00 -50.55
N VAL A 177 -30.03 33.09 -51.51
CA VAL A 177 -30.43 33.30 -52.93
C VAL A 177 -31.94 33.50 -53.04
N ALA A 178 -32.74 32.61 -52.42
CA ALA A 178 -34.21 32.73 -52.42
C ALA A 178 -34.71 34.05 -51.80
N ARG A 179 -33.98 34.60 -50.82
CA ARG A 179 -34.34 35.87 -50.17
C ARG A 179 -34.00 37.10 -51.01
N ASN A 180 -32.88 37.07 -51.75
CA ASN A 180 -32.39 38.22 -52.51
C ASN A 180 -32.96 38.31 -53.93
N ASP A 181 -33.49 37.22 -54.48
CA ASP A 181 -34.15 37.22 -55.79
C ASP A 181 -35.54 36.54 -55.75
N PRO A 182 -36.60 37.28 -55.37
CA PRO A 182 -37.96 36.75 -55.22
C PRO A 182 -38.63 36.38 -56.55
N THR A 183 -38.01 36.68 -57.69
CA THR A 183 -38.57 36.48 -59.03
C THR A 183 -38.11 35.19 -59.71
N HIS A 184 -37.10 34.50 -59.15
CA HIS A 184 -36.67 33.18 -59.61
C HIS A 184 -37.66 32.07 -59.21
N ASP A 185 -37.78 31.04 -60.06
CA ASP A 185 -38.73 29.93 -59.88
C ASP A 185 -38.51 29.24 -58.51
N PRO A 186 -39.47 29.37 -57.57
CA PRO A 186 -39.36 28.76 -56.25
C PRO A 186 -39.27 27.23 -56.32
N GLY A 187 -39.79 26.62 -57.39
CA GLY A 187 -39.77 25.17 -57.61
C GLY A 187 -38.35 24.61 -57.72
N GLU A 188 -37.50 25.27 -58.50
CA GLU A 188 -36.12 24.81 -58.75
C GLU A 188 -35.24 24.93 -57.49
N LEU A 189 -35.44 25.98 -56.69
CA LEU A 189 -34.75 26.18 -55.41
C LEU A 189 -35.14 25.13 -54.36
N ILE A 190 -36.43 24.80 -54.27
CA ILE A 190 -36.93 23.74 -53.38
C ILE A 190 -36.41 22.37 -53.79
N GLU A 191 -36.32 22.09 -55.09
CA GLU A 191 -35.79 20.83 -55.61
C GLU A 191 -34.29 20.68 -55.30
N ARG A 192 -33.50 21.75 -55.48
CA ARG A 192 -32.07 21.77 -55.09
C ARG A 192 -31.87 21.62 -53.59
N LEU A 193 -32.72 22.21 -52.75
CA LEU A 193 -32.67 22.05 -51.28
C LEU A 193 -33.03 20.62 -50.84
N ARG A 194 -33.95 19.96 -51.55
CA ARG A 194 -34.36 18.57 -51.30
C ARG A 194 -33.34 17.53 -51.80
N ALA A 195 -32.45 17.93 -52.71
CA ALA A 195 -31.35 17.07 -53.17
C ALA A 195 -30.12 17.11 -52.24
N VAL A 196 -30.01 18.12 -51.37
CA VAL A 196 -28.86 18.33 -50.47
C VAL A 196 -29.13 17.85 -49.04
N ASN A 197 -30.40 17.72 -48.63
CA ASN A 197 -30.84 17.11 -47.36
C ASN A 197 -31.37 15.70 -47.58
#